data_AF-A0A9J6F8Z7-F1
#
_entry.id   AF-A0A9J6F8Z7-F1
#
_cell.length_a   1.000
_cell.length_b   1.000
_cell.length_c   1.000
_cell.angle_alpha   90.00
_cell.angle_beta   90.00
_cell.angle_gamma   90.00
#
_symmetry.space_group_name_H-M   'P 1'
#
loop_
_entity.id
_entity.type
_entity.pdbx_description
1 polymer ?
#
loop_
_entity_poly.entity_id
_entity_poly.type
_entity_poly.pdbx_seq_one_letter_code
_entity_poly.pdbx_strand_id
1 'polypeptide(L)'
;MSKVLPLDFILQVNGIAVVDAPLPRIKKMISSAGDQMVLSVMSSSPYRLLVSRRDMLSTMRGIPLESAVVKATKLTCIGTKPYGIGLLDVDVADDKLKQSSKCFLLLYADVISANKKMVFPGDVLFEIDGTPLDGLSRSNVDQLLSSGKPEITLSVVPLSPMRKRRFLISKMHEDGNE
;
A
#
# COMPACT_ATOMS: atom_id res chain seq x y z
N MET A 1 -5.90 23.06 2.03
CA MET A 1 -5.92 22.32 3.31
C MET A 1 -4.89 21.20 3.24
N SER A 2 -3.93 21.16 4.16
CA SER A 2 -3.00 20.03 4.31
C SER A 2 -3.76 18.86 4.94
N LYS A 3 -3.91 17.76 4.19
CA LYS A 3 -4.57 16.54 4.67
C LYS A 3 -3.52 15.45 4.84
N VAL A 4 -3.51 14.81 6.02
CA VAL A 4 -2.76 13.57 6.26
C VAL A 4 -3.46 12.44 5.51
N LEU A 5 -2.73 11.74 4.66
CA LEU A 5 -3.24 10.63 3.84
C LEU A 5 -2.72 9.28 4.34
N PRO A 6 -3.36 8.17 3.92
CA PRO A 6 -2.84 6.84 4.22
C PRO A 6 -1.38 6.69 3.77
N LEU A 7 -0.58 6.05 4.63
CA LEU A 7 0.85 5.83 4.43
C LEU A 7 1.72 7.10 4.37
N ASP A 8 1.20 8.27 4.74
CA ASP A 8 2.06 9.41 5.03
C ASP A 8 2.95 9.07 6.24
N PHE A 9 4.20 9.51 6.21
CA PHE A 9 5.16 9.23 7.25
C PHE A 9 5.07 10.26 8.37
N ILE A 10 4.76 9.82 9.58
CA ILE A 10 4.79 10.67 10.76
C ILE A 10 6.26 10.86 11.19
N LEU A 11 6.72 12.10 11.19
CA LEU A 11 8.06 12.50 11.64
C LEU A 11 8.05 12.96 13.09
N GLN A 12 6.98 13.67 13.50
CA GLN A 12 6.82 14.20 14.85
C GLN A 12 5.36 14.17 15.30
N VAL A 13 5.16 14.01 16.61
CA VAL A 13 3.87 14.15 17.30
C VAL A 13 4.05 15.21 18.38
N ASN A 14 3.27 16.30 18.30
CA ASN A 14 3.34 17.45 19.21
C ASN A 14 4.77 18.01 19.37
N GLY A 15 5.48 18.14 18.24
CA GLY A 15 6.86 18.64 18.20
C GLY A 15 7.94 17.63 18.62
N ILE A 16 7.57 16.44 19.11
CA ILE A 16 8.51 15.40 19.51
C ILE A 16 8.74 14.45 18.35
N ALA A 17 10.01 14.27 17.95
CA ALA A 17 10.41 13.32 16.93
C ALA A 17 10.02 11.89 17.30
N VAL A 18 9.44 11.17 16.34
CA VAL A 18 9.09 9.74 16.48
C VAL A 18 10.07 8.82 15.76
N VAL A 19 11.07 9.39 15.08
CA VAL A 19 12.17 8.64 14.48
C VAL A 19 12.86 7.83 15.58
N ASP A 20 13.07 6.53 15.34
CA ASP A 20 13.64 5.54 16.26
C ASP A 20 12.84 5.27 17.55
N ALA A 21 11.69 5.92 17.75
CA ALA A 21 10.84 5.64 18.89
C ALA A 21 10.16 4.27 18.72
N PRO A 22 10.17 3.40 19.76
CA PRO A 22 9.48 2.12 19.66
C PRO A 22 7.96 2.32 19.59
N LEU A 23 7.26 1.45 18.86
CA LEU A 23 5.82 1.57 18.61
C LEU A 23 4.97 1.80 19.89
N PRO A 24 5.22 1.14 21.04
CA PRO A 24 4.48 1.42 22.28
C PRO A 24 4.62 2.87 22.76
N ARG A 25 5.81 3.47 22.59
CA ARG A 25 6.05 4.88 22.94
C ARG A 25 5.27 5.81 22.02
N ILE A 26 5.28 5.56 20.71
CA ILE A 26 4.52 6.34 19.73
C ILE A 26 3.01 6.25 20.03
N LYS A 27 2.50 5.04 20.30
CA LYS A 27 1.10 4.83 20.70
C LYS A 27 0.75 5.64 21.94
N LYS A 28 1.62 5.63 22.96
CA LYS A 28 1.45 6.43 24.17
C LYS A 28 1.41 7.92 23.85
N MET A 29 2.33 8.42 23.02
CA MET A 29 2.38 9.84 22.62
C MET A 29 1.09 10.27 21.92
N ILE A 30 0.57 9.44 21.00
CA ILE A 30 -0.70 9.71 20.30
C ILE A 30 -1.88 9.67 21.29
N SER A 31 -1.96 8.65 22.14
CA SER A 31 -3.05 8.52 23.12
C SER A 31 -3.06 9.62 24.19
N SER A 32 -1.91 10.25 24.43
CA SER A 32 -1.74 11.32 25.42
C SER A 32 -1.82 12.72 24.81
N ALA A 33 -2.14 12.86 23.52
CA ALA A 33 -2.19 14.16 22.85
C ALA A 33 -3.36 15.06 23.32
N GLY A 34 -4.33 14.52 24.07
CA GLY A 34 -5.52 15.27 24.48
C GLY A 34 -6.42 15.61 23.29
N ASP A 35 -7.07 16.77 23.34
CA ASP A 35 -8.04 17.19 22.31
C ASP A 35 -7.39 17.71 21.02
N GLN A 36 -6.09 18.03 21.05
CA GLN A 36 -5.36 18.58 19.92
C GLN A 36 -4.04 17.85 19.70
N MET A 37 -3.85 17.37 18.47
CA MET A 37 -2.62 16.70 18.05
C MET A 37 -2.04 17.38 16.82
N VAL A 38 -0.77 17.77 16.90
CA VAL A 38 -0.01 18.33 15.79
C VAL A 38 0.91 17.24 15.24
N LEU A 39 0.75 16.91 13.95
CA LEU A 39 1.58 15.95 13.25
C LEU A 39 2.46 16.66 12.23
N SER A 40 3.77 16.46 12.34
CA SER A 40 4.70 16.77 11.25
C SER A 40 4.83 15.53 10.38
N VAL A 41 4.39 15.60 9.13
CA VAL A 41 4.38 14.44 8.22
C VAL A 41 5.19 14.69 6.97
N MET A 42 5.86 13.66 6.45
CA MET A 42 6.38 13.66 5.10
C MET A 42 5.28 13.14 4.15
N SER A 43 4.82 14.02 3.26
CA SER A 43 3.72 13.77 2.31
C SER A 43 4.12 12.90 1.11
N SER A 44 4.98 11.92 1.32
CA SER A 44 5.47 11.00 0.28
C SER A 44 4.88 9.61 0.52
N SER A 45 3.64 9.43 0.09
CA SER A 45 2.92 8.17 0.19
C SER A 45 2.59 7.60 -1.19
N PRO A 46 2.70 6.27 -1.40
CA PRO A 46 2.26 5.62 -2.63
C PRO A 46 0.79 5.90 -2.96
N TYR A 47 -0.05 6.05 -1.93
CA TYR A 47 -1.44 6.48 -2.09
C TYR A 47 -1.55 7.79 -2.87
N ARG A 48 -0.77 8.82 -2.49
CA ARG A 48 -0.78 10.12 -3.17
C ARG A 48 -0.40 10.00 -4.63
N LEU A 49 0.60 9.17 -4.95
CA LEU A 49 1.04 8.92 -6.32
C LEU A 49 -0.07 8.28 -7.16
N LEU A 50 -0.81 7.32 -6.59
CA LEU A 50 -1.90 6.63 -7.27
C LEU A 50 -3.07 7.55 -7.60
N VAL A 51 -3.42 8.48 -6.70
CA VAL A 51 -4.58 9.37 -6.90
C VAL A 51 -4.24 10.65 -7.68
N SER A 52 -2.98 11.07 -7.72
CA SER A 52 -2.59 12.33 -8.36
C SER A 52 -2.12 12.18 -9.81
N ARG A 53 -1.58 11.03 -10.20
CA ARG A 53 -1.04 10.78 -11.55
C ARG A 53 -2.05 10.04 -12.42
N ARG A 54 -2.38 10.64 -13.57
CA ARG A 54 -3.29 10.04 -14.55
C ARG A 54 -2.73 8.78 -15.22
N ASP A 55 -1.41 8.78 -15.45
CA ASP A 55 -0.69 7.69 -16.11
C ASP A 55 -0.23 6.57 -15.17
N MET A 56 -0.63 6.61 -13.89
CA MET A 56 -0.08 5.67 -12.91
C MET A 56 -0.50 4.23 -13.19
N LEU A 57 -1.75 3.98 -13.57
CA LEU A 57 -2.23 2.63 -13.86
C LEU A 57 -1.52 2.00 -15.08
N SER A 58 -1.34 2.78 -16.15
CA SER A 58 -0.60 2.33 -17.34
C SER A 58 0.88 2.10 -17.03
N THR A 59 1.48 2.95 -16.18
CA THR A 59 2.85 2.79 -15.71
C THR A 59 3.01 1.51 -14.87
N MET A 60 2.10 1.27 -13.92
CA MET A 60 2.12 0.07 -13.06
C MET A 60 2.04 -1.23 -13.86
N ARG A 61 1.21 -1.27 -14.92
CA ARG A 61 1.11 -2.41 -15.84
C ARG A 61 2.42 -2.75 -16.56
N GLY A 62 3.35 -1.79 -16.67
CA GLY A 62 4.67 -2.00 -17.28
C GLY A 62 5.80 -2.30 -16.29
N ILE A 63 5.53 -2.27 -14.98
CA ILE A 63 6.55 -2.52 -13.94
C ILE A 63 6.65 -4.03 -13.70
N PRO A 64 7.87 -4.61 -13.61
CA PRO A 64 8.05 -5.99 -13.19
C PRO A 64 7.44 -6.24 -11.81
N LEU A 65 6.51 -7.19 -11.73
CA LEU A 65 5.87 -7.55 -10.47
C LEU A 65 6.83 -8.37 -9.60
N GLU A 66 6.74 -8.14 -8.29
CA GLU A 66 7.40 -9.01 -7.31
C GLU A 66 6.37 -9.95 -6.69
N SER A 67 6.63 -11.26 -6.76
CA SER A 67 5.72 -12.29 -6.23
C SER A 67 6.19 -12.84 -4.89
N ALA A 68 5.36 -12.77 -3.85
CA ALA A 68 5.58 -13.40 -2.56
C ALA A 68 4.57 -14.53 -2.33
N VAL A 69 5.03 -15.70 -1.89
CA VAL A 69 4.15 -16.79 -1.47
C VAL A 69 3.90 -16.63 0.02
N VAL A 70 2.66 -16.39 0.42
CA VAL A 70 2.27 -16.10 1.80
C VAL A 70 1.37 -17.19 2.34
N LYS A 71 1.61 -17.58 3.59
CA LYS A 71 0.82 -18.61 4.27
C LYS A 71 -0.42 -18.00 4.92
N ALA A 72 -1.48 -18.79 5.00
CA ALA A 72 -2.67 -18.43 5.74
C ALA A 72 -2.31 -18.18 7.21
N THR A 73 -2.61 -16.97 7.70
CA THR A 73 -2.47 -16.63 9.12
C THR A 73 -3.81 -16.87 9.80
N LYS A 74 -3.81 -17.50 10.97
CA LYS A 74 -5.02 -17.63 11.79
C LYS A 74 -5.57 -16.24 12.10
N LEU A 75 -6.89 -16.07 11.98
CA LEU A 75 -7.61 -14.84 12.34
C LEU A 75 -7.10 -14.33 13.69
N THR A 76 -6.37 -13.22 13.69
CA THR A 76 -5.98 -12.55 14.93
C THR A 76 -7.18 -11.74 15.42
N CYS A 77 -7.25 -11.48 16.72
CA CYS A 77 -8.37 -10.86 17.42
C CYS A 77 -8.70 -9.41 16.97
N ILE A 78 -8.02 -8.90 15.94
CA ILE A 78 -8.09 -7.53 15.43
C ILE A 78 -8.41 -7.58 13.94
N GLY A 79 -9.66 -7.94 13.64
CA GLY A 79 -10.21 -7.98 12.27
C GLY A 79 -9.73 -9.15 11.40
N THR A 80 -10.48 -9.41 10.34
CA THR A 80 -10.14 -10.41 9.32
C THR A 80 -9.02 -9.86 8.43
N LYS A 81 -7.77 -10.16 8.77
CA LYS A 81 -6.60 -9.92 7.91
C LYS A 81 -6.15 -11.25 7.29
N PRO A 82 -6.82 -11.74 6.23
CA PRO A 82 -6.43 -13.00 5.59
C PRO A 82 -4.96 -12.90 5.15
N TYR A 83 -4.20 -13.98 5.36
CA TYR A 83 -2.76 -14.04 5.05
C TYR A 83 -1.90 -12.95 5.70
N GLY A 84 -2.39 -12.28 6.75
CA GLY A 84 -1.65 -11.22 7.43
C GLY A 84 -1.58 -9.89 6.67
N ILE A 85 -2.43 -9.69 5.66
CA ILE A 85 -2.47 -8.44 4.88
C ILE A 85 -3.72 -7.60 5.16
N GLY A 86 -3.60 -6.29 4.98
CA GLY A 86 -4.72 -5.35 5.00
C GLY A 86 -4.70 -4.48 3.75
N LEU A 87 -5.85 -4.36 3.08
CA LEU A 87 -6.00 -3.65 1.81
C LEU A 87 -6.77 -2.34 1.98
N LEU A 88 -6.28 -1.30 1.30
CA LEU A 88 -6.99 -0.06 1.03
C LEU A 88 -7.37 0.00 -0.45
N ASP A 89 -8.63 0.26 -0.73
CA ASP A 89 -9.13 0.47 -2.07
C ASP A 89 -8.77 1.89 -2.53
N VAL A 90 -8.21 1.99 -3.73
CA VAL A 90 -7.78 3.27 -4.31
C VAL A 90 -8.38 3.41 -5.71
N ASP A 91 -9.06 4.53 -5.95
CA ASP A 91 -9.52 4.91 -7.27
C ASP A 91 -8.36 5.55 -8.04
N VAL A 92 -7.91 4.88 -9.10
CA VAL A 92 -6.81 5.31 -9.96
C VAL A 92 -7.37 5.65 -11.33
N ALA A 93 -6.91 6.75 -11.93
CA ALA A 93 -7.32 7.08 -13.28
C ALA A 93 -6.87 6.00 -14.29
N ASP A 94 -7.78 5.60 -15.17
CA ASP A 94 -7.52 4.73 -16.30
C ASP A 94 -7.74 5.51 -17.60
N ASP A 95 -6.64 6.05 -18.15
CA ASP A 95 -6.69 6.84 -19.39
C ASP A 95 -7.21 6.03 -20.58
N LYS A 96 -7.04 4.69 -20.58
CA LYS A 96 -7.55 3.84 -21.65
C LYS A 96 -9.07 3.75 -21.63
N LEU A 97 -9.65 3.60 -20.44
CA LEU A 97 -11.09 3.48 -20.24
C LEU A 97 -11.79 4.82 -19.98
N LYS A 98 -11.04 5.91 -19.84
CA LYS A 98 -11.52 7.26 -19.48
C LYS A 98 -12.38 7.27 -18.21
N GLN A 99 -12.06 6.40 -17.26
CA GLN A 99 -12.76 6.27 -15.98
C GLN A 99 -11.77 5.99 -14.85
N SER A 100 -12.25 5.92 -13.61
CA SER A 100 -11.46 5.42 -12.49
C SER A 100 -11.56 3.89 -12.41
N SER A 101 -10.41 3.24 -12.24
CA SER A 101 -10.29 1.81 -11.98
C SER A 101 -9.85 1.59 -10.53
N LYS A 102 -10.38 0.55 -9.88
CA LYS A 102 -9.98 0.16 -8.53
C LYS A 102 -8.61 -0.52 -8.55
N CYS A 103 -7.74 -0.09 -7.64
CA CYS A 103 -6.48 -0.72 -7.28
C CYS A 103 -6.46 -0.99 -5.77
N PHE A 104 -5.61 -1.94 -5.34
CA PHE A 104 -5.56 -2.36 -3.94
C PHE A 104 -4.17 -2.11 -3.37
N LEU A 105 -4.08 -1.17 -2.42
CA LEU A 105 -2.83 -0.82 -1.76
C LEU A 105 -2.68 -1.61 -0.47
N LEU A 106 -1.51 -2.21 -0.22
CA LEU A 106 -1.21 -2.83 1.06
C LEU A 106 -1.08 -1.75 2.13
N LEU A 107 -2.02 -1.69 3.07
CA LEU A 107 -1.96 -0.82 4.24
C LEU A 107 -1.24 -1.50 5.41
N TYR A 108 -1.31 -2.83 5.45
CA TYR A 108 -0.69 -3.67 6.47
C TYR A 108 -0.13 -4.93 5.83
N ALA A 109 1.06 -5.34 6.27
CA ALA A 109 1.66 -6.62 5.89
C ALA A 109 2.47 -7.17 7.06
N ASP A 110 1.96 -8.25 7.64
CA ASP A 110 2.63 -9.08 8.64
C ASP A 110 2.44 -10.53 8.21
N VAL A 111 3.20 -10.89 7.17
CA VAL A 111 2.99 -12.11 6.39
C VAL A 111 4.03 -13.16 6.73
N ILE A 112 3.61 -14.42 6.76
CA ILE A 112 4.52 -15.55 6.85
C ILE A 112 4.89 -15.96 5.43
N SER A 113 6.10 -15.62 4.99
CA SER A 113 6.56 -15.92 3.63
C SER A 113 7.11 -17.34 3.49
N ALA A 114 6.63 -18.09 2.50
CA ALA A 114 7.12 -19.42 2.17
C ALA A 114 8.36 -19.39 1.27
N ASN A 115 8.50 -18.35 0.42
CA ASN A 115 9.57 -18.25 -0.57
C ASN A 115 10.64 -17.20 -0.22
N LYS A 116 10.67 -16.73 1.04
CA LYS A 116 11.59 -15.69 1.54
C LYS A 116 11.47 -14.32 0.84
N LYS A 117 10.44 -14.12 0.01
CA LYS A 117 10.12 -12.81 -0.56
C LYS A 117 9.08 -12.10 0.30
N MET A 118 9.19 -10.78 0.39
CA MET A 118 8.39 -9.96 1.30
C MET A 118 7.54 -8.97 0.53
N VAL A 119 6.39 -8.65 1.10
CA VAL A 119 5.54 -7.53 0.70
C VAL A 119 5.50 -6.53 1.83
N PHE A 120 5.29 -5.26 1.51
CA PHE A 120 5.37 -4.18 2.48
C PHE A 120 4.15 -3.26 2.36
N PRO A 121 3.76 -2.60 3.46
CA PRO A 121 2.82 -1.48 3.38
C PRO A 121 3.29 -0.45 2.34
N GLY A 122 2.40 -0.08 1.43
CA GLY A 122 2.68 0.81 0.30
C GLY A 122 2.95 0.11 -1.03
N ASP A 123 3.09 -1.21 -1.06
CA ASP A 123 3.04 -1.94 -2.32
C ASP A 123 1.60 -2.02 -2.84
N VAL A 124 1.45 -2.06 -4.16
CA VAL A 124 0.14 -2.24 -4.80
C VAL A 124 -0.04 -3.70 -5.12
N LEU A 125 -1.06 -4.32 -4.56
CA LEU A 125 -1.43 -5.69 -4.88
C LEU A 125 -2.06 -5.73 -6.27
N PHE A 126 -1.41 -6.45 -7.19
CA PHE A 126 -1.77 -6.50 -8.59
C PHE A 126 -2.40 -7.83 -8.99
N GLU A 127 -1.93 -8.94 -8.41
CA GLU A 127 -2.49 -10.27 -8.66
C GLU A 127 -2.55 -11.11 -7.38
N ILE A 128 -3.54 -12.01 -7.33
CA ILE A 128 -3.62 -13.11 -6.35
C ILE A 128 -3.67 -14.43 -7.13
N ASP A 129 -2.71 -15.32 -6.89
CA ASP A 129 -2.58 -16.60 -7.59
C ASP A 129 -2.62 -16.45 -9.13
N GLY A 130 -2.00 -15.37 -9.65
CA GLY A 130 -2.01 -15.03 -11.07
C GLY A 130 -3.31 -14.45 -11.60
N THR A 131 -4.33 -14.24 -10.75
CA THR A 131 -5.56 -13.54 -11.11
C THR A 131 -5.35 -12.02 -10.98
N PRO A 132 -5.42 -11.24 -12.07
CA PRO A 132 -5.30 -9.78 -12.00
C PRO A 132 -6.43 -9.15 -11.19
N LEU A 133 -6.11 -8.13 -10.40
CA LEU A 133 -7.07 -7.44 -9.55
C LEU A 133 -7.57 -6.11 -10.13
N ASP A 134 -6.99 -5.61 -11.21
CA ASP A 134 -7.36 -4.30 -11.75
C ASP A 134 -8.82 -4.29 -12.23
N GLY A 135 -9.60 -3.34 -11.71
CA GLY A 135 -11.02 -3.24 -12.01
C GLY A 135 -11.92 -4.22 -11.26
N LEU A 136 -11.38 -5.13 -10.43
CA LEU A 136 -12.20 -5.96 -9.55
C LEU A 136 -12.79 -5.13 -8.40
N SER A 137 -13.99 -5.52 -7.96
CA SER A 137 -14.58 -4.98 -6.73
C SER A 137 -13.91 -5.56 -5.49
N ARG A 138 -14.05 -4.86 -4.36
CA ARG A 138 -13.54 -5.34 -3.06
C ARG A 138 -14.07 -6.72 -2.69
N SER A 139 -15.36 -6.97 -2.93
CA SER A 139 -15.98 -8.28 -2.64
C SER A 139 -15.32 -9.43 -3.39
N ASN A 140 -14.93 -9.20 -4.65
CA ASN A 140 -14.28 -10.22 -5.47
C ASN A 140 -12.85 -10.50 -4.96
N VAL A 141 -12.12 -9.46 -4.55
CA VAL A 141 -10.80 -9.62 -3.93
C VAL A 141 -10.91 -10.35 -2.59
N ASP A 142 -11.90 -10.00 -1.76
CA ASP A 142 -12.13 -10.67 -0.49
C ASP A 142 -12.50 -12.16 -0.70
N GLN A 143 -13.21 -12.51 -1.77
CA GLN A 143 -13.47 -13.91 -2.15
C GLN A 143 -12.18 -14.66 -2.51
N LEU A 144 -11.28 -14.04 -3.30
CA LEU A 144 -9.98 -14.64 -3.63
C LEU A 144 -9.15 -14.91 -2.36
N LEU A 145 -9.16 -13.95 -1.42
CA LEU A 145 -8.49 -14.05 -0.12
C LEU A 145 -9.20 -14.99 0.87
N SER A 146 -10.46 -15.33 0.62
CA SER A 146 -11.25 -16.25 1.47
C SER A 146 -11.31 -17.66 0.88
N SER A 147 -10.48 -17.97 -0.12
CA SER A 147 -10.46 -19.27 -0.82
C SER A 147 -10.11 -20.48 0.06
N GLY A 148 -9.68 -20.26 1.31
CA GLY A 148 -9.33 -21.33 2.25
C GLY A 148 -8.01 -22.04 1.92
N LYS A 149 -7.25 -21.54 0.95
CA LYS A 149 -5.95 -22.12 0.58
C LYS A 149 -4.93 -21.94 1.70
N PRO A 150 -4.08 -22.95 1.97
CA PRO A 150 -3.04 -22.83 3.00
C PRO A 150 -1.99 -21.77 2.63
N GLU A 151 -1.80 -21.51 1.33
CA GLU A 151 -0.85 -20.53 0.79
C GLU A 151 -1.45 -19.88 -0.46
N ILE A 152 -1.10 -18.62 -0.70
CA ILE A 152 -1.40 -17.89 -1.94
C ILE A 152 -0.16 -17.15 -2.44
N THR A 153 -0.13 -16.84 -3.72
CA THR A 153 0.90 -16.00 -4.34
C THR A 153 0.34 -14.58 -4.51
N LEU A 154 0.99 -13.62 -3.88
CA LEU A 154 0.72 -12.19 -4.09
C LEU A 154 1.72 -11.63 -5.08
N SER A 155 1.27 -11.13 -6.23
CA SER A 155 2.12 -10.34 -7.13
C SER A 155 1.86 -8.86 -6.87
N VAL A 156 2.91 -8.11 -6.56
CA VAL A 156 2.79 -6.69 -6.19
C VAL A 156 3.62 -5.79 -7.10
N VAL A 157 3.14 -4.57 -7.32
CA VAL A 157 3.97 -3.46 -7.79
C VAL A 157 4.75 -2.93 -6.58
N PRO A 158 6.09 -2.97 -6.61
CA PRO A 158 6.95 -2.67 -5.48
C PRO A 158 7.11 -1.15 -5.22
N LEU A 159 6.01 -0.49 -4.88
CA LEU A 159 5.97 0.96 -4.61
C LEU A 159 6.26 1.33 -3.15
N SER A 160 6.37 0.34 -2.26
CA SER A 160 6.57 0.63 -0.84
C SER A 160 7.86 1.41 -0.60
N PRO A 161 7.80 2.49 0.19
CA PRO A 161 8.98 3.22 0.61
C PRO A 161 9.90 2.40 1.52
N MET A 162 9.44 1.27 2.06
CA MET A 162 10.24 0.35 2.89
C MET A 162 11.18 -0.54 2.07
N ARG A 163 11.04 -0.54 0.74
CA ARG A 163 11.90 -1.35 -0.14
C ARG A 163 13.29 -0.75 -0.25
N LYS A 164 14.31 -1.62 -0.19
CA LYS A 164 15.72 -1.25 -0.38
C LYS A 164 16.02 -0.78 -1.81
N ARG A 165 15.36 -1.38 -2.80
CA ARG A 165 15.44 -0.98 -4.21
C ARG A 165 14.11 -0.35 -4.58
N ARG A 166 14.15 0.90 -5.03
CA ARG A 166 12.99 1.61 -5.55
C ARG A 166 13.11 1.67 -7.06
N PHE A 167 12.00 1.42 -7.73
CA PHE A 167 11.88 1.73 -9.15
C PHE A 167 11.69 3.23 -9.25
N LEU A 168 12.54 3.89 -10.03
CA LEU A 168 12.34 5.29 -10.38
C LEU A 168 11.12 5.36 -11.29
N ILE A 169 10.01 5.89 -10.78
CA ILE A 169 8.84 6.25 -11.61
C ILE A 169 9.15 7.58 -12.32
N SER A 170 10.29 7.65 -13.00
CA SER A 170 10.69 8.81 -13.79
C SER A 170 10.10 8.68 -15.19
N LYS A 171 8.86 9.14 -15.32
CA LYS A 171 8.48 9.92 -16.50
C LYS A 171 8.29 11.35 -16.00
N MET A 172 9.40 12.07 -15.79
CA MET A 172 9.30 13.52 -15.93
C MET A 172 9.06 13.74 -17.42
N HIS A 173 7.91 14.31 -17.77
CA HIS A 173 7.69 14.78 -19.14
C HIS A 173 8.72 15.88 -19.40
N GLU A 174 9.77 15.57 -20.15
CA GLU A 174 10.38 16.57 -21.02
C GLU A 174 9.49 16.69 -22.26
N ASP A 175 8.32 17.32 -22.11
CA ASP A 175 7.63 17.92 -23.25
C ASP A 175 8.02 19.40 -23.26
N GLY A 176 9.29 19.63 -23.56
CA GLY A 176 9.85 20.92 -23.91
C GLY A 176 10.26 20.88 -25.37
N ASN A 177 9.27 20.87 -26.28
CA ASN A 177 9.43 21.31 -27.66
C ASN A 177 8.04 21.41 -28.31
N GLU A 178 7.52 22.64 -28.38
CA GLU A 178 7.24 23.36 -29.63
C GLU A 178 7.02 24.85 -29.32
#